data_AF-A0A0C1MYN2-F1
#
_entry.id   AF-A0A0C1MYN2-F1
#
_cell.length_a   1.000
_cell.length_b   1.000
_cell.length_c   1.000
_cell.angle_alpha   90.00
_cell.angle_beta   90.00
_cell.angle_gamma   90.00
#
_symmetry.space_group_name_H-M   'P 1'
#
loop_
_entity.id
_entity.type
_entity.pdbx_description
1 polymer ?
#
loop_
_entity_poly.entity_id
_entity_poly.type
_entity_poly.pdbx_seq_one_letter_code
_entity_poly.pdbx_strand_id
1 'polypeptide(L)'
;MMVLKNHCLKKSDNDIKKFIYINLFSKPMSIDSSVVKKIAHLARIRITDEEASGYEKELNSILNWVEQLNEAETEGIEPLRSVINAELPRRKDEVTDGGIQEAVLKNSPTSKYGCFVVPKVVE
;
A
#
# COMPACT_ATOMS: atom_id res chain seq x y z
N MET A 1 -27.37 34.13 -1.18
CA MET A 1 -27.53 33.71 -2.59
C MET A 1 -26.33 34.23 -3.36
N MET A 2 -25.18 33.56 -3.18
CA MET A 2 -23.87 34.05 -3.62
C MET A 2 -23.47 33.30 -4.88
N VAL A 3 -23.35 34.06 -5.98
CA VAL A 3 -22.98 33.59 -7.31
C VAL A 3 -21.52 33.13 -7.29
N LEU A 4 -21.29 31.82 -7.34
CA LEU A 4 -19.95 31.23 -7.53
C LEU A 4 -19.55 31.41 -8.99
N LYS A 5 -18.82 32.49 -9.28
CA LYS A 5 -18.06 32.64 -10.52
C LYS A 5 -16.87 31.68 -10.48
N ASN A 6 -16.90 30.69 -11.36
CA ASN A 6 -15.77 29.88 -11.77
C ASN A 6 -14.59 30.77 -12.20
N HIS A 7 -13.60 30.92 -11.32
CA HIS A 7 -12.26 31.32 -11.72
C HIS A 7 -11.31 30.18 -11.39
N CYS A 8 -11.07 29.38 -12.43
CA CYS A 8 -9.95 28.45 -12.56
C CYS A 8 -8.63 29.20 -12.33
N LEU A 9 -8.17 29.22 -11.10
CA LEU A 9 -6.77 29.47 -10.80
C LEU A 9 -5.99 28.21 -11.18
N LYS A 10 -5.30 28.29 -12.32
CA LYS A 10 -4.27 27.33 -12.75
C LYS A 10 -3.16 27.30 -11.69
N LYS A 11 -3.32 26.51 -10.62
CA LYS A 11 -2.20 26.13 -9.75
C LYS A 11 -1.41 25.05 -10.49
N SER A 12 -0.10 25.22 -10.56
CA SER A 12 0.77 24.25 -11.23
C SER A 12 0.70 22.91 -10.49
N ASP A 13 0.81 21.78 -11.20
CA ASP A 13 0.75 20.44 -10.59
C ASP A 13 1.80 20.24 -9.46
N ASN A 14 2.88 21.03 -9.46
CA ASN A 14 3.88 21.03 -8.40
C ASN A 14 3.40 21.68 -7.09
N ASP A 15 2.52 22.69 -7.15
CA ASP A 15 1.97 23.34 -5.95
C ASP A 15 1.00 22.42 -5.20
N ILE A 16 0.27 21.56 -5.93
CA ILE A 16 -0.64 20.57 -5.36
C ILE A 16 0.16 19.41 -4.73
N LYS A 17 1.25 18.95 -5.38
CA LYS A 17 2.17 17.95 -4.82
C LYS A 17 2.86 18.44 -3.54
N LYS A 18 3.35 19.68 -3.52
CA LYS A 18 4.00 20.28 -2.34
C LYS A 18 3.02 20.44 -1.16
N PHE A 19 1.77 20.79 -1.43
CA PHE A 19 0.73 20.93 -0.40
C PHE A 19 0.25 19.59 0.20
N ILE A 20 0.26 18.50 -0.58
CA ILE A 20 -0.05 17.14 -0.10
C ILE A 20 1.14 16.58 0.70
N TYR A 21 2.38 16.77 0.24
CA TYR A 21 3.58 16.24 0.90
C TYR A 21 3.82 16.88 2.28
N ILE A 22 3.63 18.20 2.42
CA ILE A 22 3.87 18.91 3.68
C ILE A 22 2.82 18.56 4.74
N ASN A 23 1.56 18.37 4.37
CA ASN A 23 0.49 18.08 5.33
C ASN A 23 0.40 16.61 5.78
N LEU A 24 1.03 15.66 5.07
CA LEU A 24 1.01 14.25 5.47
C LEU A 24 2.07 13.90 6.53
N PHE A 25 3.15 14.67 6.63
CA PHE A 25 4.33 14.30 7.43
C PHE A 25 4.46 15.04 8.78
N SER A 26 3.59 16.00 9.10
CA SER A 26 3.71 16.84 10.32
C SER A 26 2.76 16.46 11.46
N LYS A 27 2.35 15.19 11.53
CA LYS A 27 1.74 14.63 12.75
C LYS A 27 2.81 13.78 13.43
N PRO A 28 3.17 14.02 14.71
CA PRO A 28 4.10 13.14 15.40
C PRO A 28 3.55 11.71 15.37
N MET A 29 4.33 10.78 14.80
CA MET A 29 3.92 9.40 14.53
C MET A 29 3.98 8.56 15.81
N SER A 30 3.17 8.89 16.80
CA SER A 30 2.83 7.91 17.82
C SER A 30 1.67 7.06 17.31
N ILE A 31 1.97 5.81 16.99
CA ILE A 31 0.97 4.78 16.68
C ILE A 31 0.34 4.35 18.00
N ASP A 32 -0.99 4.35 18.03
CA ASP A 32 -1.81 3.79 19.10
C ASP A 32 -2.26 2.36 18.77
N SER A 33 -2.62 1.56 19.77
CA SER A 33 -3.14 0.20 19.62
C SER A 33 -4.30 0.09 18.61
N SER A 34 -5.17 1.10 18.53
CA SER A 34 -6.25 1.14 17.53
C SER A 34 -5.73 1.18 16.08
N VAL A 35 -4.62 1.87 15.84
CA VAL A 35 -3.96 1.97 14.54
C VAL A 35 -3.26 0.65 14.22
N VAL A 36 -2.64 -0.01 15.20
CA VAL A 36 -2.05 -1.35 15.03
C VAL A 36 -3.10 -2.35 14.57
N LYS A 37 -4.27 -2.38 15.22
CA LYS A 37 -5.41 -3.24 14.82
C LYS A 37 -5.91 -2.93 13.42
N LYS A 38 -5.95 -1.65 13.04
CA LYS A 38 -6.33 -1.24 11.69
C LYS A 38 -5.32 -1.75 10.64
N ILE A 39 -4.02 -1.62 10.90
CA ILE A 39 -2.97 -2.11 10.01
C ILE A 39 -3.03 -3.63 9.89
N ALA A 40 -3.21 -4.35 11.01
CA ALA A 40 -3.37 -5.80 11.02
C ALA A 40 -4.58 -6.25 10.18
N HIS A 41 -5.71 -5.53 10.28
CA HIS A 41 -6.87 -5.79 9.44
C HIS A 41 -6.60 -5.61 7.95
N LEU A 42 -5.88 -4.54 7.57
CA LEU A 42 -5.49 -4.28 6.18
C LEU A 42 -4.54 -5.35 5.63
N ALA A 43 -3.62 -5.83 6.47
CA ALA A 43 -2.69 -6.90 6.14
C ALA A 43 -3.31 -8.31 6.20
N ARG A 44 -4.58 -8.44 6.61
CA ARG A 44 -5.28 -9.72 6.85
C ARG A 44 -4.58 -10.60 7.90
N ILE A 45 -3.94 -9.99 8.89
CA ILE A 45 -3.29 -10.66 10.02
C ILE A 45 -4.20 -10.55 11.24
N ARG A 46 -4.49 -11.69 11.87
CA ARG A 46 -5.23 -11.73 13.14
C ARG A 46 -4.23 -11.53 14.28
N ILE A 47 -4.51 -10.58 15.16
CA ILE A 47 -3.73 -10.29 16.37
C ILE A 47 -4.63 -10.30 17.60
N THR A 48 -4.09 -10.65 18.76
CA THR A 48 -4.78 -10.49 20.05
C THR A 48 -4.55 -9.08 20.64
N ASP A 49 -5.28 -8.74 21.69
CA ASP A 49 -5.15 -7.43 22.36
C ASP A 49 -3.81 -7.32 23.10
N GLU A 50 -3.30 -8.43 23.63
CA GLU A 50 -1.99 -8.51 24.27
C GLU A 50 -0.86 -8.29 23.27
N GLU A 51 -0.95 -8.92 22.09
CA GLU A 51 0.00 -8.74 20.99
C GLU A 51 -0.02 -7.30 20.46
N ALA A 52 -1.20 -6.68 20.40
CA ALA A 52 -1.35 -5.30 19.92
C ALA A 52 -0.54 -4.30 20.75
N SER A 53 -0.50 -4.45 22.08
CA SER A 53 0.30 -3.57 22.95
C SER A 53 1.81 -3.80 22.80
N GLY A 54 2.23 -5.03 22.52
CA GLY A 54 3.62 -5.33 22.17
C GLY A 54 4.04 -4.68 20.86
N TYR A 55 3.24 -4.88 19.81
CA TYR A 55 3.50 -4.33 18.49
C TYR A 55 3.45 -2.81 18.45
N GLU A 56 2.62 -2.17 19.27
CA GLU A 56 2.61 -0.71 19.40
C GLU A 56 3.99 -0.17 19.77
N LYS A 57 4.65 -0.77 20.77
CA LYS A 57 5.99 -0.36 21.21
C LYS A 57 7.05 -0.60 20.14
N GLU A 58 7.01 -1.77 19.51
CA GLU A 58 7.97 -2.16 18.48
C GLU A 58 7.86 -1.27 17.24
N LEU A 59 6.64 -1.02 16.75
CA LEU A 59 6.39 -0.17 15.59
C LEU A 59 6.77 1.28 15.85
N ASN A 60 6.47 1.82 17.05
CA ASN A 60 6.91 3.16 17.42
C ASN A 60 8.45 3.27 17.46
N SER A 61 9.14 2.23 17.96
CA SER A 61 10.62 2.20 17.94
C SER A 61 11.19 2.23 16.52
N ILE A 62 10.62 1.41 15.62
CA ILE A 62 11.04 1.36 14.20
C ILE A 62 10.77 2.71 13.51
N LEU A 63 9.61 3.31 13.74
CA LEU A 63 9.28 4.61 13.13
C LEU A 63 10.19 5.72 13.62
N ASN A 64 10.49 5.78 14.93
CA ASN A 64 11.45 6.73 15.47
C ASN A 64 12.85 6.56 14.87
N TRP A 65 13.26 5.32 14.55
CA TRP A 65 14.52 5.06 13.86
C TRP A 65 14.48 5.56 12.40
N VAL A 66 13.37 5.34 11.69
CA VAL A 66 13.17 5.82 10.31
C VAL A 66 13.13 7.35 10.24
N GLU A 67 12.69 8.05 11.29
CA GLU A 67 12.68 9.51 11.34
C GLU A 67 14.07 10.15 11.16
N GLN A 68 15.16 9.40 11.42
CA GLN A 68 16.52 9.85 11.13
C GLN A 68 16.73 10.17 9.63
N LEU A 69 15.96 9.54 8.74
CA LEU A 69 16.01 9.83 7.31
C LEU A 69 15.48 11.22 6.94
N ASN A 70 14.72 11.89 7.83
CA ASN A 70 14.26 13.25 7.59
C ASN A 70 15.39 14.29 7.66
N GLU A 71 16.55 13.95 8.21
CA GLU A 71 17.74 14.81 8.22
C GLU A 71 18.40 14.91 6.83
N ALA A 72 18.10 13.97 5.93
CA ALA A 72 18.62 13.99 4.56
C ALA A 72 17.84 14.98 3.68
N GLU A 73 18.55 15.98 3.13
CA GLU A 73 17.99 16.92 2.16
C GLU A 73 17.69 16.20 0.83
N THR A 74 16.43 16.25 0.39
CA THR A 74 15.96 15.56 -0.82
C THR A 74 15.20 16.48 -1.78
N GLU A 75 15.21 17.80 -1.55
CA GLU A 75 14.54 18.76 -2.44
C GLU A 75 15.14 18.72 -3.85
N GLY A 76 14.28 18.41 -4.84
CA GLY A 76 14.66 18.34 -6.25
C GLY A 76 15.27 17.00 -6.72
N ILE A 77 15.36 15.98 -5.85
CA ILE A 77 15.85 14.65 -6.24
C ILE A 77 14.68 13.79 -6.74
N GLU A 78 14.80 13.27 -7.97
CA GLU A 78 13.82 12.33 -8.52
C GLU A 78 13.88 10.98 -7.79
N PRO A 79 12.73 10.41 -7.36
CA PRO A 79 12.70 9.12 -6.67
C PRO A 79 13.24 7.96 -7.52
N LEU A 80 14.08 7.12 -6.93
CA LEU A 80 14.61 5.94 -7.60
C LEU A 80 13.57 4.80 -7.63
N ARG A 81 13.03 4.48 -8.81
CA ARG A 81 12.07 3.37 -9.01
C ARG A 81 12.76 2.02 -9.25
N SER A 82 13.83 2.01 -10.04
CA SER A 82 14.58 0.82 -10.44
C SER A 82 16.03 1.23 -10.63
N VAL A 83 16.96 0.37 -10.20
CA VAL A 83 18.41 0.60 -10.40
C VAL A 83 18.78 0.50 -11.88
N ILE A 84 18.02 -0.27 -12.65
CA ILE A 84 18.22 -0.47 -14.08
C ILE A 84 17.18 0.34 -14.85
N ASN A 85 17.66 1.15 -15.79
CA ASN A 85 16.82 1.79 -16.80
C ASN A 85 16.46 0.75 -17.87
N ALA A 86 15.44 -0.04 -17.59
CA ALA A 86 14.88 -1.01 -18.54
C ALA A 86 13.63 -0.44 -19.21
N GLU A 87 13.54 -0.61 -20.52
CA GLU A 87 12.28 -0.41 -21.22
C GLU A 87 11.25 -1.45 -20.74
N LEU A 88 9.97 -1.09 -20.77
CA LEU A 88 8.89 -1.98 -20.38
C LEU A 88 8.84 -3.18 -21.36
N PRO A 89 9.13 -4.41 -20.91
CA PRO A 89 9.13 -5.56 -21.80
C PRO A 89 7.70 -5.84 -22.26
N ARG A 90 7.51 -5.91 -23.59
CA ARG A 90 6.22 -6.28 -24.17
C ARG A 90 6.19 -7.77 -24.47
N ARG A 91 5.18 -8.47 -23.97
CA ARG A 91 4.89 -9.86 -24.34
C ARG A 91 4.10 -9.89 -25.65
N LYS A 92 4.43 -10.82 -26.56
CA LYS A 92 3.62 -11.08 -27.76
C LYS A 92 2.27 -11.67 -27.36
N ASP A 93 1.22 -11.33 -28.10
CA ASP A 93 -0.13 -11.83 -27.87
C ASP A 93 -0.32 -13.22 -28.53
N GLU A 94 0.32 -14.22 -27.93
CA GLU A 94 0.28 -15.61 -28.38
C GLU A 94 -0.14 -16.52 -27.22
N VAL A 95 -0.88 -17.58 -27.52
CA VAL A 95 -1.30 -18.60 -26.53
C VAL A 95 -0.14 -19.55 -26.29
N THR A 96 0.36 -19.62 -25.06
CA THR A 96 1.55 -20.41 -24.72
C THR A 96 1.25 -21.70 -23.96
N ASP A 97 0.16 -21.77 -23.19
CA ASP A 97 -0.20 -22.91 -22.34
C ASP A 97 -1.71 -22.93 -22.05
N GLY A 98 -2.24 -24.08 -21.63
CA GLY A 98 -3.65 -24.30 -21.29
C GLY A 98 -3.99 -25.76 -20.99
N GLY A 99 -5.18 -26.01 -20.44
CA GLY A 99 -5.70 -27.36 -20.21
C GLY A 99 -5.11 -28.11 -19.01
N ILE A 100 -4.23 -27.48 -18.22
CA ILE A 100 -3.53 -28.11 -17.08
C ILE A 100 -4.28 -27.99 -15.74
N GLN A 101 -5.61 -28.15 -15.75
CA GLN A 101 -6.46 -27.93 -14.57
C GLN A 101 -6.00 -28.74 -13.34
N GLU A 102 -5.63 -30.01 -13.54
CA GLU A 102 -5.15 -30.88 -12.47
C GLU A 102 -3.85 -30.37 -11.81
N ALA A 103 -2.92 -29.86 -12.63
CA ALA A 103 -1.66 -29.31 -12.14
C ALA A 103 -1.87 -28.02 -11.35
N VAL A 104 -2.81 -27.17 -11.78
CA VAL A 104 -3.16 -25.91 -11.10
C VAL A 104 -3.83 -26.17 -9.74
N LEU A 105 -4.69 -27.18 -9.65
CA LEU A 105 -5.43 -27.49 -8.42
C LEU A 105 -4.64 -28.33 -7.42
N LYS A 106 -3.47 -28.85 -7.79
CA LYS A 106 -2.66 -29.77 -6.97
C LYS A 106 -2.33 -29.24 -5.58
N ASN A 107 -2.10 -27.93 -5.46
CA ASN A 107 -1.75 -27.27 -4.19
C ASN A 107 -2.97 -26.66 -3.47
N SER A 108 -4.17 -26.85 -3.99
CA SER A 108 -5.37 -26.28 -3.40
C SER A 108 -5.73 -27.01 -2.10
N PRO A 109 -6.04 -26.29 -1.00
CA PRO A 109 -6.52 -26.89 0.23
C PRO A 109 -7.84 -27.66 0.05
N THR A 110 -8.72 -27.20 -0.85
CA THR A 110 -9.97 -27.88 -1.19
C THR A 110 -10.38 -27.49 -2.60
N SER A 111 -10.57 -28.48 -3.46
CA SER A 111 -11.06 -28.32 -4.82
C SER A 111 -12.29 -29.19 -5.07
N LYS A 112 -13.27 -28.68 -5.82
CA LYS A 112 -14.47 -29.42 -6.27
C LYS A 112 -14.85 -28.95 -7.67
N TYR A 113 -15.28 -29.89 -8.52
CA TYR A 113 -15.73 -29.61 -9.89
C TYR A 113 -14.74 -28.78 -10.72
N GLY A 114 -13.44 -28.92 -10.46
CA GLY A 114 -12.42 -28.14 -11.16
C GLY A 114 -12.25 -26.69 -10.71
N CYS A 115 -12.80 -26.32 -9.55
CA CYS A 115 -12.73 -24.98 -8.97
C CYS A 115 -12.06 -24.99 -7.58
N PHE A 116 -11.51 -23.84 -7.18
CA PHE A 116 -11.10 -23.58 -5.79
C PHE A 116 -12.33 -23.39 -4.91
N VAL A 117 -12.39 -24.11 -3.80
CA VAL A 117 -13.49 -23.99 -2.84
C VAL A 117 -13.08 -22.99 -1.77
N VAL A 118 -13.84 -21.90 -1.67
CA VAL A 118 -13.67 -20.86 -0.64
C VAL A 118 -15.00 -20.65 0.09
N PRO A 119 -14.97 -20.18 1.35
CA PRO A 119 -16.19 -19.78 2.05
C PRO A 119 -16.98 -18.77 1.22
N LYS A 120 -18.31 -18.86 1.27
CA LYS A 120 -19.19 -17.92 0.57
C LYS A 120 -18.90 -16.50 1.07
N VAL A 121 -18.59 -15.60 0.15
CA VAL A 121 -18.52 -14.16 0.45
C VAL A 121 -19.95 -13.67 0.64
N VAL A 122 -20.24 -13.22 1.85
CA VAL A 122 -21.50 -12.54 2.23
C VAL A 122 -21.13 -11.13 2.69
N GLU A 123 -22.00 -10.16 2.39
CA GLU A 123 -21.91 -8.78 2.91
C GLU A 123 -22.49 -8.68 4.32
#